data_AF-A0A7C2TKW4-F1
#
_entry.id   AF-A0A7C2TKW4-F1
#
_cell.length_a   1.000
_cell.length_b   1.000
_cell.length_c   1.000
_cell.angle_alpha   90.00
_cell.angle_beta   90.00
_cell.angle_gamma   90.00
#
_symmetry.space_group_name_H-M   'P 1'
#
loop_
_entity.id
_entity.type
_entity.pdbx_description
1 polymer ?
#
loop_
_entity_poly.entity_id
_entity_poly.type
_entity_poly.pdbx_seq_one_letter_code
_entity_poly.pdbx_strand_id
1 'polypeptide(L)'
;MAFAFYSQMGWFRIIKTEWNEETKTKTIILEHTVESESFGNVGKKVCYCTAGLLAGIVEGAFGIKVQGREVKCRSKGDEHCVFEIKNRVE
;
A
#
# COMPACT_ATOMS: atom_id res chain seq x y z
N MET A 1 10.09 10.03 4.91
CA MET A 1 11.41 9.40 4.65
C MET A 1 11.32 7.89 4.40
N ALA A 2 10.62 7.10 5.22
CA ALA A 2 10.55 5.63 5.04
C ALA A 2 9.99 5.17 3.68
N PHE A 3 8.96 5.81 3.13
CA PHE A 3 8.40 5.42 1.82
C PHE A 3 9.41 5.50 0.66
N ALA A 4 10.23 6.54 0.63
CA ALA A 4 11.25 6.71 -0.41
C ALA A 4 12.38 5.68 -0.29
N PHE A 5 12.71 5.27 0.94
CA PHE A 5 13.72 4.27 1.21
C PHE A 5 13.32 2.88 0.68
N TYR A 6 12.12 2.40 1.02
CA TYR A 6 11.61 1.12 0.49
C TYR A 6 11.42 1.14 -1.02
N SER A 7 11.11 2.32 -1.59
CA SER A 7 11.03 2.45 -3.05
C SER A 7 12.41 2.37 -3.72
N GLN A 8 13.46 2.97 -3.15
CA GLN A 8 14.83 2.84 -3.65
C GLN A 8 15.39 1.43 -3.50
N MET A 9 14.97 0.69 -2.47
CA MET A 9 15.32 -0.72 -2.30
C MET A 9 14.66 -1.64 -3.34
N GLY A 10 13.79 -1.10 -4.21
CA GLY A 10 13.10 -1.88 -5.23
C GLY A 10 11.92 -2.69 -4.69
N TRP A 11 11.42 -2.39 -3.48
CA TRP A 11 10.28 -3.11 -2.92
C TRP A 11 8.97 -2.77 -3.66
N PHE A 12 8.81 -1.49 -4.03
CA PHE A 12 7.68 -0.98 -4.79
C PHE A 12 8.01 0.38 -5.41
N ARG A 13 7.32 0.74 -6.49
CA ARG A 13 7.36 2.09 -7.08
C ARG A 13 6.10 2.85 -6.70
N ILE A 14 6.26 4.02 -6.09
CA ILE A 14 5.13 4.90 -5.79
C ILE A 14 4.78 5.71 -7.04
N ILE A 15 3.55 5.56 -7.54
CA ILE A 15 3.04 6.34 -8.67
C ILE A 15 2.35 7.60 -8.18
N LYS A 16 1.42 7.44 -7.22
CA LYS A 16 0.60 8.54 -6.71
C LYS A 16 0.20 8.29 -5.27
N THR A 17 0.09 9.37 -4.51
CA THR A 17 -0.54 9.35 -3.18
C THR A 17 -1.63 10.40 -3.13
N GLU A 18 -2.82 9.99 -2.74
CA GLU A 18 -3.98 10.86 -2.60
C GLU A 18 -4.41 10.87 -1.13
N TRP A 19 -4.72 12.06 -0.63
CA TRP A 19 -5.21 12.25 0.72
C TRP A 19 -6.63 12.78 0.65
N ASN A 20 -7.55 12.07 1.30
CA ASN A 20 -8.94 12.49 1.42
C ASN A 20 -9.18 12.96 2.88
N GLU A 21 -9.32 14.27 3.07
CA GLU A 21 -9.52 14.89 4.38
C GLU A 21 -10.85 14.50 5.03
N GLU A 22 -11.92 14.37 4.24
CA GLU A 22 -13.27 14.05 4.73
C GLU A 22 -13.34 12.66 5.36
N THR A 23 -12.70 11.68 4.72
CA THR A 23 -12.73 10.28 5.17
C THR A 23 -11.48 9.88 5.95
N LYS A 24 -10.54 10.80 6.17
CA LYS A 24 -9.20 10.54 6.75
C LYS A 24 -8.53 9.31 6.14
N THR A 25 -8.75 9.12 4.84
CA THR A 25 -8.28 7.97 4.09
C THR A 25 -7.13 8.41 3.19
N LYS A 26 -6.02 7.69 3.27
CA LYS A 26 -4.89 7.87 2.36
C LYS A 26 -4.92 6.77 1.32
N THR A 27 -5.00 7.13 0.05
CA THR A 27 -4.88 6.19 -1.06
C THR A 27 -3.47 6.25 -1.62
N ILE A 28 -2.82 5.11 -1.78
CA ILE A 28 -1.47 4.98 -2.30
C ILE A 28 -1.53 4.04 -3.51
N ILE A 29 -1.12 4.56 -4.66
CA ILE A 29 -1.03 3.80 -5.91
C ILE A 29 0.44 3.38 -6.08
N LEU A 30 0.65 2.07 -6.08
CA LEU A 30 1.94 1.43 -6.23
C LEU A 30 2.00 0.58 -7.49
N GLU A 31 3.18 0.52 -8.07
CA GLU A 31 3.53 -0.29 -9.22
C GLU A 31 4.77 -1.14 -8.90
N HIS A 32 4.92 -2.28 -9.59
CA HIS A 32 6.05 -3.21 -9.43
C HIS A 32 6.30 -3.59 -7.96
N THR A 33 5.24 -3.94 -7.23
CA THR A 33 5.39 -4.50 -5.88
C THR A 33 6.00 -5.89 -5.98
N VAL A 34 7.04 -6.15 -5.18
CA VAL A 34 7.77 -7.45 -5.16
C VAL A 34 6.82 -8.64 -5.06
N GLU A 35 5.77 -8.53 -4.24
CA GLU A 35 4.76 -9.58 -4.09
C GLU A 35 4.00 -9.82 -5.40
N SER A 36 3.56 -8.76 -6.09
CA SER A 36 2.82 -8.92 -7.34
C SER A 36 3.68 -9.48 -8.47
N GLU A 37 4.96 -9.11 -8.53
CA GLU A 37 5.90 -9.60 -9.53
C GLU A 37 6.31 -11.05 -9.25
N SER A 38 6.49 -11.42 -7.97
CA SER A 38 6.90 -12.77 -7.58
C SER A 38 5.78 -13.79 -7.74
N PHE A 39 4.53 -13.44 -7.37
CA PHE A 39 3.39 -14.35 -7.49
C PHE A 39 2.75 -14.36 -8.88
N GLY A 40 2.97 -13.33 -9.70
CA GLY A 40 2.33 -13.20 -11.00
C GLY A 40 0.81 -13.04 -10.89
N ASN A 41 0.07 -13.55 -11.88
CA ASN A 41 -1.38 -13.36 -11.97
C ASN A 41 -2.14 -14.54 -11.32
N VAL A 42 -2.36 -14.45 -10.01
CA VAL A 42 -3.03 -15.48 -9.20
C VAL A 42 -4.53 -15.21 -8.96
N GLY A 43 -5.08 -14.15 -9.57
CA GLY A 43 -6.51 -13.78 -9.46
C GLY A 43 -6.93 -13.32 -8.06
N LYS A 44 -5.97 -13.09 -7.18
CA LYS A 44 -6.18 -12.72 -5.77
C LYS A 44 -5.26 -11.57 -5.38
N LYS A 45 -5.67 -10.89 -4.32
CA LYS A 45 -4.86 -9.91 -3.60
C LYS A 45 -3.74 -10.66 -2.90
N VAL A 46 -2.49 -10.31 -3.20
CA VAL A 46 -1.30 -10.96 -2.63
C VAL A 46 -0.42 -10.02 -1.86
N CYS A 47 -0.59 -8.70 -2.00
CA CYS A 47 0.31 -7.72 -1.40
C CYS A 47 -0.01 -7.45 0.08
N TYR A 48 -0.12 -8.51 0.89
CA TYR A 48 -0.44 -8.38 2.31
C TYR A 48 0.74 -7.81 3.10
N CYS A 49 1.98 -8.20 2.75
CA CYS A 49 3.16 -7.66 3.42
C CYS A 49 3.33 -6.17 3.12
N THR A 50 3.14 -5.75 1.87
CA THR A 50 3.20 -4.33 1.49
C THR A 50 2.12 -3.52 2.20
N ALA A 51 0.88 -4.03 2.29
CA ALA A 51 -0.18 -3.36 3.04
C ALA A 51 0.18 -3.17 4.53
N GLY A 52 0.74 -4.20 5.17
CA GLY A 52 1.21 -4.14 6.56
C GLY A 52 2.39 -3.20 6.76
N LEU A 53 3.36 -3.22 5.84
CA LEU A 53 4.51 -2.32 5.87
C LEU A 53 4.07 -0.85 5.77
N LEU A 54 3.19 -0.53 4.82
CA LEU A 54 2.64 0.82 4.66
C LEU A 54 1.88 1.27 5.90
N ALA A 55 1.06 0.38 6.49
CA ALA A 55 0.36 0.65 7.74
C ALA A 55 1.36 0.95 8.87
N GLY A 56 2.34 0.07 9.12
CA GLY A 56 3.32 0.24 10.18
C GLY A 56 4.19 1.50 10.04
N ILE A 57 4.54 1.90 8.82
CA ILE A 57 5.23 3.18 8.57
C ILE A 57 4.36 4.36 9.01
N VAL A 58 3.06 4.34 8.69
CA VAL A 58 2.13 5.39 9.09
C VAL A 58 1.87 5.35 10.60
N GLU A 59 1.69 4.17 11.19
CA GLU A 59 1.53 4.02 12.64
C GLU A 59 2.75 4.56 13.39
N GLY A 60 3.96 4.19 12.97
CA GLY A 60 5.20 4.66 13.59
C GLY A 60 5.47 6.15 13.40
N ALA A 61 5.04 6.73 12.28
CA ALA A 61 5.23 8.16 12.00
C ALA A 61 4.22 9.06 12.74
N PHE A 62 2.97 8.61 12.89
CA PHE A 62 1.89 9.42 13.45
C PHE A 62 1.48 9.00 14.87
N GLY A 63 1.94 7.85 15.37
CA GLY A 63 1.57 7.32 16.69
C GLY A 63 0.09 6.92 16.81
N ILE A 64 -0.59 6.74 15.68
CA ILE A 64 -2.00 6.31 15.61
C ILE A 64 -2.09 4.90 15.06
N LYS A 65 -3.12 4.14 15.42
CA LYS A 65 -3.36 2.85 14.76
C LYS A 65 -4.00 3.05 13.40
N VAL A 66 -3.46 2.41 12.38
CA VAL A 66 -4.03 2.47 11.03
C VAL A 66 -4.20 1.09 10.44
N GLN A 67 -5.20 0.95 9.57
CA GLN A 67 -5.44 -0.26 8.80
C GLN A 67 -5.16 0.02 7.34
N GLY A 68 -4.18 -0.68 6.77
CA GLY A 68 -3.93 -0.73 5.34
C GLY A 68 -4.75 -1.85 4.69
N ARG A 69 -5.48 -1.53 3.62
CA ARG A 69 -6.23 -2.49 2.81
C ARG A 69 -5.87 -2.33 1.34
N GLU A 70 -5.49 -3.43 0.70
CA GLU A 70 -5.34 -3.48 -0.75
C GLU A 70 -6.73 -3.51 -1.41
N VAL A 71 -7.01 -2.56 -2.29
CA VAL A 71 -8.26 -2.43 -3.04
C VAL A 71 -8.15 -3.12 -4.39
N LYS A 72 -7.08 -2.81 -5.13
CA LYS A 72 -6.76 -3.33 -6.47
C LYS A 72 -5.35 -3.91 -6.46
N CYS A 73 -5.12 -4.96 -7.24
CA CYS A 73 -3.85 -5.67 -7.27
C CYS A 73 -3.53 -6.11 -8.69
N ARG A 74 -2.27 -5.93 -9.11
CA ARG A 74 -1.80 -6.40 -10.42
C ARG A 74 -1.92 -7.92 -10.56
N SER A 75 -1.71 -8.65 -9.46
CA SER A 75 -1.90 -10.10 -9.42
C SER A 75 -3.35 -10.57 -9.54
N LYS A 76 -4.31 -9.65 -9.42
CA LYS A 76 -5.72 -9.91 -9.72
C LYS A 76 -6.06 -9.65 -11.20
N GLY A 77 -5.18 -8.95 -11.92
CA GLY A 77 -5.39 -8.48 -13.29
C GLY A 77 -5.69 -6.98 -13.42
N ASP A 78 -5.59 -6.20 -12.34
CA ASP A 78 -5.67 -4.73 -12.40
C ASP A 78 -4.36 -4.14 -12.96
N GLU A 79 -4.39 -2.93 -13.55
CA GLU A 79 -3.16 -2.28 -14.06
C GLU A 79 -2.16 -1.91 -12.96
N HIS A 80 -2.64 -1.45 -11.80
CA HIS A 80 -1.81 -1.02 -10.68
C HIS A 80 -2.31 -1.55 -9.33
N CYS A 81 -1.42 -1.64 -8.35
CA CYS A 81 -1.78 -2.00 -6.99
C CYS A 81 -2.21 -0.75 -6.22
N VAL A 82 -3.43 -0.75 -5.68
CA VAL A 82 -3.99 0.41 -4.95
C VAL A 82 -4.23 0.01 -3.51
N PHE A 83 -3.67 0.79 -2.59
CA PHE A 83 -3.78 0.60 -1.15
C PHE A 83 -4.51 1.77 -0.51
N GLU A 84 -5.54 1.49 0.28
CA GLU A 84 -6.20 2.46 1.14
C GLU A 84 -5.71 2.27 2.57
N ILE A 85 -5.26 3.35 3.21
CA ILE A 85 -4.89 3.39 4.62
C ILE A 85 -5.92 4.23 5.34
N LYS A 86 -6.58 3.65 6.34
CA LYS A 86 -7.61 4.30 7.16
C LYS A 86 -7.18 4.28 8.62
N ASN A 87 -7.51 5.34 9.35
CA ASN A 87 -7.33 5.34 10.79
C ASN A 87 -8.25 4.30 11.42
N ARG A 88 -7.68 3.38 12.21
CA ARG A 88 -8.45 2.46 13.02
C ARG A 88 -8.76 3.21 14.31
N VAL A 89 -9.84 3.98 14.28
CA VAL A 89 -10.40 4.59 15.49
C VAL A 89 -10.92 3.44 16.34
N GLU A 90 -10.23 3.15 17.43
CA GLU A 90 -10.70 2.27 18.51
C GLU A 90 -11.74 3.02 19.35
#